data_AF-A0A4T2GHC5-F1
#
_entry.id   AF-A0A4T2GHC5-F1
#
_cell.length_a   1.000
_cell.length_b   1.000
_cell.length_c   1.000
_cell.angle_alpha   90.00
_cell.angle_beta   90.00
_cell.angle_gamma   90.00
#
_symmetry.space_group_name_H-M   'P 1'
#
loop_
_entity.id
_entity.type
_entity.pdbx_description
1 polymer ?
#
loop_
_entity_poly.entity_id
_entity_poly.type
_entity_poly.pdbx_seq_one_letter_code
_entity_poly.pdbx_strand_id
1 'polypeptide(L)'
;MSTSVTKTENKRTIRTFITYLALTAFLFIFSRVYESLSYGEVSFHMHYMFCVALIGGGLLLGLMTIHRTLSRLTYNLWNSGVAVITAGFLLRGIINLSGRSTTLDQPYWYVGAGFLILAVFSLFIKQAKTATPTV
;
A
#
# COMPACT_ATOMS: atom_id res chain seq x y z
N MET A 1 13.41 -28.15 -17.58
CA MET A 1 12.41 -27.18 -17.08
C MET A 1 12.88 -26.63 -15.73
N SER A 2 13.25 -25.34 -15.65
CA SER A 2 13.81 -24.73 -14.44
C SER A 2 12.76 -24.48 -13.35
N THR A 3 12.80 -25.26 -12.27
CA THR A 3 11.90 -25.13 -11.10
C THR A 3 12.33 -24.03 -10.10
N SER A 4 13.54 -23.48 -10.26
CA SER A 4 14.13 -22.50 -9.34
C SER A 4 13.42 -21.12 -9.36
N VAL A 5 13.03 -20.65 -10.54
CA VAL A 5 12.41 -19.32 -10.72
C VAL A 5 11.00 -19.30 -10.11
N THR A 6 10.22 -20.35 -10.33
CA THR A 6 8.87 -20.52 -9.76
C THR A 6 8.84 -20.56 -8.24
N LYS A 7 9.81 -21.22 -7.58
CA LYS A 7 9.89 -21.26 -6.12
C LYS A 7 10.21 -19.87 -5.53
N THR A 8 11.07 -19.12 -6.21
CA THR A 8 11.49 -17.77 -5.78
C THR A 8 10.36 -16.75 -5.91
N GLU A 9 9.60 -16.78 -7.00
CA GLU A 9 8.42 -15.92 -7.20
C GLU A 9 7.31 -16.19 -6.18
N ASN A 10 7.03 -17.47 -5.90
CA ASN A 10 6.01 -17.86 -4.93
C ASN A 10 6.39 -17.41 -3.51
N LYS A 11 7.68 -17.55 -3.12
CA LYS A 11 8.19 -17.06 -1.84
C LYS A 11 8.07 -15.55 -1.67
N ARG A 12 8.24 -14.77 -2.75
CA ARG A 12 8.06 -13.31 -2.71
C ARG A 12 6.60 -12.94 -2.51
N THR A 13 5.70 -13.56 -3.28
CA THR A 13 4.25 -13.32 -3.23
C THR A 13 3.68 -13.65 -1.85
N ILE A 14 4.04 -14.81 -1.28
CA ILE A 14 3.56 -15.22 0.05
C ILE A 14 4.07 -14.29 1.16
N ARG A 15 5.31 -13.81 1.06
CA ARG A 15 5.86 -12.84 2.02
C ARG A 15 5.09 -11.53 1.96
N THR A 16 4.83 -11.02 0.75
CA THR A 16 4.01 -9.81 0.55
C THR A 16 2.61 -10.01 1.12
N PHE A 17 1.96 -11.13 0.82
CA PHE A 17 0.63 -11.46 1.37
C PHE A 17 0.62 -11.45 2.90
N ILE A 18 1.57 -12.14 3.54
CA ILE A 18 1.66 -12.20 5.01
C ILE A 18 1.92 -10.80 5.59
N THR A 19 2.81 -10.01 4.99
CA THR A 19 3.10 -8.65 5.48
C THR A 19 1.88 -7.74 5.39
N TYR A 20 1.18 -7.72 4.25
CA TYR A 20 -0.02 -6.88 4.11
C TYR A 20 -1.18 -7.36 4.99
N LEU A 21 -1.33 -8.67 5.18
CA LEU A 21 -2.34 -9.24 6.07
C LEU A 21 -2.05 -8.90 7.53
N ALA A 22 -0.80 -9.07 7.98
CA ALA A 22 -0.37 -8.69 9.32
C ALA A 22 -0.53 -7.18 9.57
N LEU A 23 -0.17 -6.35 8.57
CA LEU A 23 -0.30 -4.90 8.66
C LEU A 23 -1.78 -4.47 8.72
N THR A 24 -2.65 -5.11 7.92
CA THR A 24 -4.09 -4.88 7.98
C THR A 24 -4.67 -5.27 9.34
N ALA A 25 -4.29 -6.43 9.89
CA ALA A 25 -4.73 -6.87 11.20
C ALA A 25 -4.25 -5.94 12.32
N PHE A 26 -2.99 -5.49 12.25
CA PHE A 26 -2.44 -4.51 13.18
C PHE A 26 -3.21 -3.19 13.14
N LEU A 27 -3.46 -2.65 11.94
CA LEU A 27 -4.21 -1.41 11.77
C LEU A 27 -5.68 -1.53 12.21
N PHE A 28 -6.28 -2.70 12.03
CA PHE A 28 -7.63 -2.97 12.51
C PHE A 28 -7.71 -2.99 14.04
N ILE A 29 -6.77 -3.66 14.71
CA ILE A 29 -6.70 -3.65 16.17
C ILE A 29 -6.41 -2.23 16.67
N PHE A 30 -5.47 -1.55 16.03
CA PHE A 30 -5.12 -0.17 16.36
C PHE A 30 -6.34 0.76 16.24
N SER A 31 -7.10 0.69 15.15
CA SER A 31 -8.29 1.54 14.98
C SER A 31 -9.33 1.30 16.08
N ARG A 32 -9.57 0.04 16.46
CA ARG A 32 -10.52 -0.32 17.54
C ARG A 32 -10.07 0.17 18.91
N VAL A 33 -8.80 -0.01 19.25
CA VAL A 33 -8.24 0.47 20.51
C VAL A 33 -8.30 2.00 20.55
N TYR A 34 -7.93 2.67 19.47
CA TYR A 34 -7.88 4.13 19.41
C TYR A 34 -9.28 4.75 19.47
N GLU A 35 -10.27 4.16 18.79
CA GLU A 35 -11.68 4.55 18.88
C GLU A 35 -12.22 4.38 20.31
N SER A 36 -11.86 3.30 21.01
CA SER A 36 -12.23 3.10 22.42
C SER A 36 -11.64 4.18 23.35
N LEU A 37 -10.51 4.79 22.99
CA LEU A 37 -9.87 5.87 23.75
C LEU A 37 -10.38 7.27 23.38
N SER A 38 -11.30 7.37 22.40
CA SER A 38 -11.74 8.64 21.81
C SER A 38 -12.87 9.34 22.56
N TYR A 39 -13.22 8.85 23.77
CA TYR A 39 -14.27 9.44 24.61
C TYR A 39 -15.62 9.69 23.90
N GLY A 40 -15.94 8.88 22.88
CA GLY A 40 -17.20 8.97 22.11
C GLY A 40 -17.10 9.68 20.76
N GLU A 41 -15.94 10.25 20.40
CA GLU A 41 -15.71 10.85 19.08
C GLU A 41 -15.39 9.77 18.04
N VAL A 42 -16.10 9.78 16.91
CA VAL A 42 -15.93 8.82 15.82
C VAL A 42 -15.25 9.47 14.62
N SER A 43 -14.21 8.83 14.09
CA SER A 43 -13.51 9.30 12.88
C SER A 43 -13.56 8.24 11.79
N PHE A 44 -14.20 8.58 10.67
CA PHE A 44 -14.25 7.74 9.47
C PHE A 44 -12.85 7.29 9.03
N HIS A 45 -11.87 8.19 9.09
CA HIS A 45 -10.51 7.88 8.62
C HIS A 45 -9.80 6.85 9.51
N MET A 46 -9.98 6.91 10.84
CA MET A 46 -9.45 5.87 11.74
C MET A 46 -10.11 4.52 11.46
N HIS A 47 -11.45 4.52 11.30
CA HIS A 47 -12.20 3.29 11.14
C HIS A 47 -11.84 2.55 9.84
N TYR A 48 -11.67 3.28 8.73
CA TYR A 48 -11.36 2.71 7.42
C TYR A 48 -9.88 2.60 7.09
N MET A 49 -8.98 2.95 8.03
CA MET A 49 -7.53 2.90 7.81
C MET A 49 -7.05 1.48 7.40
N PHE A 50 -7.65 0.43 7.96
CA PHE A 50 -7.31 -0.96 7.59
C PHE A 50 -7.64 -1.26 6.12
N CYS A 51 -8.66 -0.61 5.53
CA CYS A 51 -9.02 -0.80 4.13
C CYS A 51 -7.90 -0.34 3.19
N VAL A 52 -7.12 0.67 3.57
CA VAL A 52 -5.99 1.15 2.75
C VAL A 52 -4.94 0.06 2.57
N ALA A 53 -4.57 -0.61 3.66
CA ALA A 53 -3.62 -1.71 3.63
C ALA A 53 -4.20 -2.94 2.90
N LEU A 54 -5.49 -3.24 3.10
CA LEU A 54 -6.18 -4.34 2.43
C LEU A 54 -6.25 -4.14 0.92
N ILE A 55 -6.71 -2.96 0.47
CA ILE A 55 -6.84 -2.61 -0.95
C ILE A 55 -5.45 -2.49 -1.58
N GLY A 56 -4.51 -1.80 -0.91
CA GLY A 56 -3.14 -1.64 -1.41
C GLY A 56 -2.40 -2.98 -1.55
N GLY A 57 -2.59 -3.90 -0.60
CA GLY A 57 -2.03 -5.25 -0.65
C GLY A 57 -2.72 -6.13 -1.68
N GLY A 58 -4.06 -6.11 -1.70
CA GLY A 58 -4.87 -6.88 -2.66
C GLY A 58 -4.57 -6.49 -4.11
N LEU A 59 -4.46 -5.18 -4.39
CA LEU A 59 -4.14 -4.70 -5.74
C LEU A 59 -2.70 -5.04 -6.14
N LEU A 60 -1.74 -5.00 -5.21
CA LEU A 60 -0.36 -5.44 -5.47
C LEU A 60 -0.28 -6.94 -5.79
N LEU A 61 -1.03 -7.77 -5.07
CA LEU A 61 -1.11 -9.21 -5.31
C LEU A 61 -1.78 -9.49 -6.66
N GLY A 62 -2.88 -8.80 -6.98
CA GLY A 62 -3.50 -8.85 -8.30
C GLY A 62 -2.52 -8.45 -9.41
N LEU A 63 -1.75 -7.39 -9.19
CA LEU A 63 -0.71 -6.96 -10.12
C LEU A 63 0.41 -8.00 -10.27
N MET A 64 0.79 -8.71 -9.21
CA MET A 64 1.72 -9.84 -9.28
C MET A 64 1.15 -11.04 -10.06
N THR A 65 -0.17 -11.26 -10.04
CA THR A 65 -0.79 -12.32 -10.85
C THR A 65 -0.79 -12.00 -12.34
N ILE A 66 -0.96 -10.72 -12.72
CA ILE A 66 -0.90 -10.26 -14.12
C ILE A 66 0.55 -10.14 -14.61
N HIS A 67 1.40 -9.49 -13.82
CA HIS A 67 2.83 -9.31 -14.08
C HIS A 67 3.67 -10.14 -13.12
N ARG A 68 3.97 -11.37 -13.54
CA ARG A 68 4.72 -12.38 -12.76
C ARG A 68 6.07 -11.87 -12.22
N THR A 69 6.72 -10.93 -12.92
CA THR A 69 8.00 -10.33 -12.53
C THR A 69 7.94 -8.80 -12.30
N LEU A 70 7.33 -8.39 -11.19
CA LEU A 70 7.42 -6.99 -10.74
C LEU A 70 8.87 -6.55 -10.51
N SER A 71 9.23 -5.41 -11.10
CA SER A 71 10.52 -4.76 -10.85
C SER A 71 10.70 -4.45 -9.37
N ARG A 72 11.95 -4.44 -8.90
CA ARG A 72 12.27 -3.96 -7.55
C ARG A 72 11.81 -2.51 -7.36
N LEU A 73 11.94 -1.69 -8.40
CA LEU A 73 11.50 -0.30 -8.40
C LEU A 73 10.00 -0.18 -8.16
N THR A 74 9.17 -0.81 -9.02
CA THR A 74 7.72 -0.77 -8.90
C THR A 74 7.23 -1.27 -7.56
N TYR A 75 7.81 -2.37 -7.07
CA TYR A 75 7.44 -2.94 -5.77
C TYR A 75 7.75 -1.98 -4.61
N ASN A 76 8.91 -1.30 -4.65
CA ASN A 76 9.28 -0.34 -3.61
C ASN A 76 8.43 0.92 -3.67
N LEU A 77 8.20 1.47 -4.88
CA LEU A 77 7.33 2.64 -5.07
C LEU A 77 5.90 2.36 -4.60
N TRP A 78 5.38 1.16 -4.89
CA TRP A 78 4.07 0.74 -4.41
C TRP A 78 4.00 0.69 -2.89
N ASN A 79 4.96 0.01 -2.24
CA ASN A 79 5.01 -0.08 -0.78
C ASN A 79 5.14 1.29 -0.13
N SER A 80 5.98 2.17 -0.68
CA SER A 80 6.12 3.55 -0.20
C SER A 80 4.82 4.35 -0.36
N GLY A 81 4.14 4.24 -1.51
CA GLY A 81 2.86 4.92 -1.73
C GLY A 81 1.78 4.48 -0.75
N VAL A 82 1.62 3.18 -0.56
CA VAL A 82 0.67 2.65 0.43
C VAL A 82 1.04 3.09 1.84
N ALA A 83 2.33 3.10 2.21
CA ALA A 83 2.79 3.57 3.51
C ALA A 83 2.47 5.05 3.75
N VAL A 84 2.68 5.92 2.76
CA VAL A 84 2.37 7.36 2.86
C VAL A 84 0.86 7.60 3.00
N ILE A 85 0.04 6.91 2.20
CA ILE A 85 -1.43 7.03 2.31
C ILE A 85 -1.91 6.54 3.68
N THR A 86 -1.37 5.42 4.15
CA THR A 86 -1.66 4.87 5.49
C THR A 86 -1.30 5.90 6.56
N ALA A 87 -0.13 6.52 6.49
CA ALA A 87 0.26 7.59 7.42
C ALA A 87 -0.66 8.82 7.34
N GLY A 88 -1.14 9.18 6.15
CA GLY A 88 -2.13 10.24 5.97
C GLY A 88 -3.47 9.94 6.64
N PHE A 89 -3.98 8.71 6.47
CA PHE A 89 -5.19 8.25 7.16
C PHE A 89 -5.02 8.24 8.68
N LEU A 90 -3.86 7.81 9.17
CA LEU A 90 -3.53 7.84 10.61
C LEU A 90 -3.57 9.28 11.13
N LEU A 91 -2.86 10.19 10.47
CA LEU A 91 -2.74 11.58 10.87
C LEU A 91 -4.11 12.28 10.87
N ARG A 92 -4.87 12.15 9.77
CA ARG A 92 -6.25 12.67 9.67
C ARG A 92 -7.15 12.06 10.74
N GLY A 93 -6.98 10.76 10.99
CA GLY A 93 -7.66 10.01 12.02
C GLY A 93 -7.50 10.65 13.40
N ILE A 94 -6.25 10.86 13.83
CA ILE A 94 -5.89 11.46 15.12
C ILE A 94 -6.41 12.90 15.22
N ILE A 95 -6.25 13.68 14.16
CA ILE A 95 -6.63 15.10 14.16
C ILE A 95 -8.15 15.27 14.34
N ASN A 96 -8.95 14.54 13.55
CA ASN A 96 -10.41 14.58 13.65
C ASN A 96 -10.89 14.18 15.05
N LEU A 97 -10.26 13.17 15.64
CA LEU A 97 -10.55 12.69 16.99
C LEU A 97 -10.23 13.72 18.09
N SER A 98 -9.24 14.58 17.84
CA SER A 98 -8.91 15.69 18.73
C SER A 98 -9.86 16.89 18.63
N GLY A 99 -10.93 16.78 17.81
CA GLY A 99 -11.88 17.87 17.55
C GLY A 99 -11.30 19.01 16.70
N ARG A 100 -10.12 18.82 16.10
CA ARG A 100 -9.47 19.83 15.26
C ARG A 100 -9.68 19.53 13.79
N SER A 101 -9.80 20.58 12.98
CA SER A 101 -9.80 20.50 11.53
C SER A 101 -8.56 21.21 11.01
N THR A 102 -7.71 20.51 10.27
CA THR A 102 -6.51 21.09 9.65
C THR A 102 -6.32 20.51 8.25
N THR A 103 -5.55 21.21 7.42
CA THR A 103 -5.22 20.81 6.05
C THR A 103 -3.85 20.13 5.95
N LEU A 104 -3.18 19.87 7.08
CA LEU A 104 -1.87 19.19 7.14
C LEU A 104 -1.89 17.75 6.60
N ASP A 105 -3.06 17.17 6.36
CA ASP A 105 -3.21 15.85 5.75
C ASP A 105 -3.10 15.87 4.21
N GLN A 106 -3.42 16.99 3.56
CA GLN A 106 -3.34 17.17 2.11
C GLN A 106 -2.02 16.70 1.47
N PRO A 107 -0.82 17.04 2.01
CA PRO A 107 0.44 16.59 1.43
C PRO A 107 0.59 15.06 1.40
N TYR A 108 0.03 14.33 2.37
CA TYR A 108 0.10 12.86 2.39
C TYR A 108 -0.68 12.25 1.24
N TRP A 109 -1.82 12.84 0.87
CA TRP A 109 -2.59 12.40 -0.29
C TRP A 109 -1.85 12.65 -1.61
N TYR A 110 -1.26 13.83 -1.78
CA TYR A 110 -0.50 14.16 -3.00
C TYR A 110 0.75 13.30 -3.16
N VAL A 111 1.54 13.14 -2.09
CA VAL A 111 2.77 12.34 -2.12
C VAL A 111 2.44 10.85 -2.29
N GLY A 112 1.42 10.34 -1.58
CA GLY A 112 0.97 8.96 -1.70
C GLY A 112 0.46 8.64 -3.12
N ALA A 113 -0.39 9.51 -3.67
CA ALA A 113 -0.86 9.39 -5.06
C ALA A 113 0.30 9.48 -6.06
N GLY A 114 1.25 10.39 -5.85
CA GLY A 114 2.45 10.52 -6.67
C GLY A 114 3.27 9.23 -6.72
N PHE A 115 3.50 8.58 -5.57
CA PHE A 115 4.19 7.30 -5.53
C PHE A 115 3.42 6.18 -6.24
N LEU A 116 2.09 6.12 -6.10
CA LEU A 116 1.28 5.13 -6.81
C LEU A 116 1.26 5.35 -8.33
N ILE A 117 1.14 6.61 -8.78
CA ILE A 117 1.20 6.97 -10.20
C ILE A 117 2.58 6.60 -10.77
N LEU A 118 3.66 6.92 -10.06
CA LEU A 118 5.02 6.54 -10.46
C LEU A 118 5.19 5.02 -10.48
N ALA A 119 4.59 4.28 -9.53
CA ALA A 119 4.61 2.82 -9.52
C ALA A 119 3.95 2.27 -10.79
N VAL A 120 2.77 2.78 -11.15
CA VAL A 120 2.07 2.40 -12.38
C VAL A 120 2.88 2.78 -13.63
N PHE A 121 3.42 4.00 -13.68
CA PHE A 121 4.24 4.46 -14.80
C PHE A 121 5.50 3.60 -14.99
N SER A 122 6.13 3.16 -13.90
CA SER A 122 7.31 2.30 -13.93
C SER A 122 7.04 0.91 -14.54
N LEU A 123 5.78 0.44 -14.55
CA LEU A 123 5.40 -0.79 -15.24
C LEU A 123 5.54 -0.65 -16.75
N PHE A 124 5.07 0.48 -17.31
CA PHE A 124 5.10 0.74 -18.74
C PHE A 124 6.52 0.93 -19.28
N ILE A 125 7.40 1.63 -18.55
CA ILE A 125 8.81 1.79 -18.94
C ILE A 125 9.50 0.43 -19.10
N LYS A 126 9.15 -0.55 -18.26
CA LYS A 126 9.80 -1.86 -18.27
C LYS A 126 9.33 -2.72 -19.44
N GLN A 127 8.06 -2.59 -19.86
CA GLN A 127 7.56 -3.26 -21.06
C GLN A 127 8.29 -2.80 -22.33
N ALA A 128 8.61 -1.50 -22.43
CA ALA A 128 9.37 -0.94 -23.55
C ALA A 128 10.79 -1.53 -23.67
N LYS A 129 11.47 -1.79 -22.55
CA LYS A 129 12.82 -2.39 -22.55
C LYS A 129 12.85 -3.86 -22.99
N THR A 130 11.77 -4.61 -22.77
CA THR A 130 11.64 -6.00 -23.24
C THR A 130 11.27 -6.12 -24.72
N ALA A 131 10.85 -5.01 -25.36
CA ALA A 131 10.41 -5.00 -26.76
C ALA A 131 11.54 -4.66 -27.77
N THR A 132 12.75 -4.35 -27.31
CA THR A 132 13.92 -4.22 -28.19
C THR A 132 14.50 -5.62 -28.47
N PRO A 133 14.33 -6.18 -29.69
CA PRO A 133 15.05 -7.38 -30.08
C PRO A 133 16.55 -7.06 -30.11
N THR A 134 17.33 -7.82 -29.36
CA THR A 134 18.78 -7.91 -29.51
C THR A 134 19.05 -8.47 -30.91
N VAL A 135 19.57 -7.62 -31.80
CA VAL A 135 20.21 -8.02 -33.06
C VAL A 135 21.60 -8.56 -32.75
#